data_AF-A0A2V6JPX6-F1
#
_entry.id   AF-A0A2V6JPX6-F1
#
_cell.length_a   1.000
_cell.length_b   1.000
_cell.length_c   1.000
_cell.angle_alpha   90.00
_cell.angle_beta   90.00
_cell.angle_gamma   90.00
#
_symmetry.space_group_name_H-M   'P 1'
#
loop_
_entity.id
_entity.type
_entity.pdbx_description
1 polymer ?
#
loop_
_entity_poly.entity_id
_entity_poly.type
_entity_poly.pdbx_seq_one_letter_code
_entity_poly.pdbx_strand_id
1 'polypeptide(L)'
;MRRVSFARAFLEALGATEVRFGNIADDFVQGEVLFDPSDPKERQEFRWRITEEEVPGEDALQLLRLLRDEKLLSIDKLRVSRDELRERFQRASGRKISDSGFSNIVESVERIEIPMLDDGQERGDSFFIHE
;
A
#
# COMPACT_ATOMS: atom_id res chain seq x y z
N MET A 1 2.67 11.27 11.15
CA MET A 1 2.98 9.82 11.24
C MET A 1 2.97 9.27 9.82
N ARG A 2 4.13 9.26 9.15
CA ARG A 2 4.29 8.79 7.76
C ARG A 2 3.82 7.35 7.63
N ARG A 3 4.09 6.50 8.62
CA ARG A 3 3.62 5.11 8.67
C ARG A 3 2.12 4.97 8.48
N VAL A 4 1.33 5.75 9.24
CA VAL A 4 -0.13 5.72 9.17
C VAL A 4 -0.64 6.18 7.81
N SER A 5 -0.10 7.29 7.29
CA SER A 5 -0.47 7.80 5.97
C SER A 5 -0.11 6.80 4.86
N PHE A 6 1.04 6.14 4.97
CA PHE A 6 1.50 5.17 3.99
C PHE A 6 0.67 3.89 4.02
N ALA A 7 0.48 3.28 5.20
CA ALA A 7 -0.36 2.09 5.36
C ALA A 7 -1.78 2.31 4.83
N ARG A 8 -2.35 3.49 5.11
CA ARG A 8 -3.66 3.88 4.57
C ARG A 8 -3.64 3.92 3.05
N ALA A 9 -2.70 4.63 2.45
CA ALA A 9 -2.61 4.74 0.99
C ALA A 9 -2.38 3.37 0.32
N PHE A 10 -1.59 2.49 0.96
CA PHE A 10 -1.33 1.15 0.49
C PHE A 10 -2.61 0.30 0.46
N LEU A 11 -3.34 0.25 1.57
CA LEU A 11 -4.59 -0.49 1.68
C LEU A 11 -5.69 0.09 0.76
N GLU A 12 -5.77 1.41 0.64
CA GLU A 12 -6.68 2.08 -0.29
C GLU A 12 -6.36 1.77 -1.75
N ALA A 13 -5.07 1.63 -2.12
CA ALA A 13 -4.69 1.21 -3.47
C ALA A 13 -5.20 -0.21 -3.80
N LEU A 14 -5.18 -1.11 -2.81
CA LEU A 14 -5.78 -2.45 -2.90
C LEU A 14 -7.32 -2.45 -2.91
N GLY A 15 -7.95 -1.28 -2.79
CA GLY A 15 -9.40 -1.11 -2.86
C GLY A 15 -10.10 -1.05 -1.50
N ALA A 16 -9.36 -0.86 -0.39
CA ALA A 16 -9.97 -0.65 0.91
C ALA A 16 -10.92 0.56 0.88
N THR A 17 -12.13 0.37 1.38
CA THR A 17 -13.14 1.44 1.51
C THR A 17 -13.05 2.13 2.86
N GLU A 18 -12.54 1.43 3.88
CA GLU A 18 -12.31 1.99 5.20
C GLU A 18 -11.04 1.40 5.83
N VAL A 19 -10.22 2.27 6.43
CA VAL A 19 -9.05 1.87 7.24
C VAL A 19 -9.11 2.59 8.59
N ARG A 20 -9.20 1.81 9.67
CA ARG A 20 -9.23 2.30 11.05
C ARG A 20 -7.95 1.89 11.76
N PHE A 21 -7.23 2.87 12.33
CA PHE A 21 -6.04 2.59 13.13
C PHE A 21 -6.43 2.55 14.60
N GLY A 22 -5.85 1.61 15.34
CA GLY A 22 -6.10 1.42 16.76
C GLY A 22 -4.82 1.61 17.57
N ASN A 23 -3.96 0.60 17.55
CA ASN A 23 -2.70 0.59 18.30
C ASN A 23 -1.53 1.03 17.41
N ILE A 24 -0.75 1.99 17.88
CA ILE A 24 0.43 2.48 17.17
C ILE A 24 1.56 2.60 18.18
N ALA A 25 2.66 1.92 17.92
CA ALA A 25 3.89 2.01 18.70
C ALA A 25 5.04 2.52 17.81
N ASP A 26 6.26 2.57 18.33
CA ASP A 26 7.43 3.06 17.58
C ASP A 26 7.81 2.12 16.42
N ASP A 27 7.51 0.84 16.54
CA ASP A 27 7.92 -0.24 15.65
C ASP A 27 6.76 -0.90 14.88
N PHE A 28 5.51 -0.48 15.11
CA PHE A 28 4.38 -0.96 14.31
C PHE A 28 3.20 0.01 14.23
N VAL A 29 2.37 -0.23 13.22
CA VAL A 29 1.02 0.32 13.07
C VAL A 29 0.02 -0.83 12.95
N GLN A 30 -1.00 -0.84 13.80
CA GLN A 30 -2.06 -1.85 13.81
C GLN A 30 -3.43 -1.19 13.58
N GLY A 31 -4.30 -1.91 12.90
CA GLY A 31 -5.65 -1.46 12.60
C GLY A 31 -6.54 -2.54 12.01
N GLU A 32 -7.65 -2.08 11.47
CA GLU A 32 -8.64 -2.86 10.74
C GLU A 32 -8.85 -2.24 9.37
N VAL A 33 -9.03 -3.09 8.37
CA VAL A 33 -9.38 -2.70 7.00
C VAL A 33 -10.69 -3.36 6.58
N LEU A 34 -11.50 -2.64 5.80
CA LEU A 34 -12.71 -3.14 5.18
C LEU A 34 -12.66 -2.89 3.67
N PHE A 35 -12.89 -3.93 2.88
CA PHE A 35 -12.94 -3.84 1.43
C PHE A 35 -14.39 -3.74 0.93
N ASP A 36 -15.29 -4.60 1.39
CA ASP A 36 -16.72 -4.55 1.05
C ASP A 36 -17.56 -3.90 2.16
N PRO A 37 -18.07 -2.67 1.97
CA PRO A 37 -18.94 -2.02 2.96
C PRO A 37 -20.30 -2.72 3.13
N SER A 38 -20.71 -3.59 2.20
CA SER A 38 -21.95 -4.36 2.28
C SER A 38 -21.84 -5.59 3.18
N ASP A 39 -20.63 -6.08 3.45
CA ASP A 39 -20.36 -7.09 4.47
C ASP A 39 -19.32 -6.61 5.52
N PRO A 40 -19.77 -5.82 6.52
CA PRO A 40 -18.89 -5.33 7.57
C PRO A 40 -18.26 -6.43 8.46
N LYS A 41 -18.67 -7.70 8.32
CA LYS A 41 -18.05 -8.81 9.06
C LYS A 41 -16.72 -9.25 8.44
N GLU A 42 -16.45 -8.87 7.19
CA GLU A 42 -15.17 -9.09 6.52
C GLU A 42 -14.09 -8.07 6.93
N ARG A 43 -14.24 -7.40 8.08
CA ARG A 43 -13.15 -6.57 8.62
C ARG A 43 -11.95 -7.45 8.90
N GLN A 44 -10.82 -7.08 8.34
CA GLN A 44 -9.56 -7.77 8.51
C GLN A 44 -8.64 -6.94 9.40
N GLU A 45 -8.22 -7.50 10.54
CA GLU A 45 -7.18 -6.92 11.37
C GLU A 45 -5.82 -7.05 10.70
N PHE A 46 -4.93 -6.08 10.93
CA PHE A 46 -3.57 -6.09 10.39
C PHE A 46 -2.58 -5.45 11.35
N ARG A 47 -1.30 -5.85 11.25
CA ARG A 47 -0.19 -5.18 11.93
C ARG A 47 0.99 -5.04 10.99
N TRP A 48 1.30 -3.82 10.61
CA TRP A 48 2.50 -3.50 9.84
C TRP A 48 3.64 -3.17 10.79
N ARG A 49 4.63 -4.06 10.89
CA ARG A 49 5.85 -3.84 11.67
C ARG A 49 6.83 -3.00 10.87
N ILE A 50 6.97 -1.73 11.26
CA ILE A 50 7.82 -0.77 10.58
C ILE A 50 8.10 0.43 11.50
N THR A 51 9.32 0.95 11.46
CA THR A 51 9.70 2.22 12.08
C THR A 51 9.47 3.40 11.13
N GLU A 52 9.55 4.64 11.64
CA GLU A 52 9.32 5.83 10.83
C GLU A 52 10.44 6.03 9.77
N GLU A 53 11.65 5.54 10.03
CA GLU A 53 12.79 5.58 9.11
C GLU A 53 12.66 4.59 7.95
N GLU A 54 12.00 3.44 8.19
CA GLU A 54 11.84 2.38 7.21
C GLU A 54 10.73 2.66 6.18
N VAL A 55 9.84 3.63 6.46
CA VAL A 55 8.74 3.99 5.56
C VAL A 55 9.28 4.41 4.20
N PRO A 56 8.79 3.83 3.09
CA PRO A 56 9.18 4.25 1.76
C PRO A 56 9.00 5.75 1.52
N GLY A 57 9.77 6.27 0.57
CA GLY A 57 9.78 7.69 0.25
C GLY A 57 8.46 8.22 -0.31
N GLU A 58 8.36 9.55 -0.43
CA GLU A 58 7.16 10.21 -0.96
C GLU A 58 6.79 9.73 -2.37
N ASP A 59 7.77 9.32 -3.16
CA ASP A 59 7.56 8.77 -4.50
C ASP A 59 6.76 7.46 -4.49
N ALA A 60 7.02 6.57 -3.52
CA ALA A 60 6.25 5.36 -3.33
C ALA A 60 4.82 5.67 -2.88
N LEU A 61 4.67 6.67 -1.99
CA LEU A 61 3.36 7.16 -1.58
C LEU A 61 2.57 7.75 -2.75
N GLN A 62 3.24 8.49 -3.63
CA GLN A 62 2.65 9.02 -4.85
C GLN A 62 2.26 7.90 -5.82
N LEU A 63 3.07 6.85 -5.94
CA LEU A 63 2.72 5.68 -6.74
C LEU A 63 1.44 5.02 -6.21
N LEU A 64 1.33 4.78 -4.91
CA LEU A 64 0.11 4.20 -4.30
C LEU A 64 -1.15 5.03 -4.58
N ARG A 65 -1.05 6.36 -4.48
CA ARG A 65 -2.14 7.28 -4.84
C ARG A 65 -2.53 7.14 -6.31
N LEU A 66 -1.56 7.07 -7.22
CA LEU A 66 -1.81 6.85 -8.65
C LEU A 66 -2.52 5.51 -8.90
N LEU A 67 -2.04 4.43 -8.26
CA LEU A 67 -2.62 3.09 -8.40
C LEU A 67 -4.10 3.07 -7.99
N ARG A 68 -4.42 3.74 -6.88
CA ARG A 68 -5.78 3.93 -6.39
C ARG A 68 -6.62 4.77 -7.35
N ASP A 69 -6.16 5.97 -7.68
CA ASP A 69 -6.92 6.99 -8.40
C ASP A 69 -7.25 6.54 -9.84
N GLU A 70 -6.32 5.83 -10.48
CA GLU A 70 -6.49 5.30 -11.82
C GLU A 70 -6.95 3.82 -11.86
N LYS A 71 -7.19 3.20 -10.69
CA LYS A 71 -7.66 1.80 -10.54
C LYS A 71 -6.77 0.81 -11.31
N LEU A 72 -5.47 0.92 -11.10
CA LEU A 72 -4.43 0.17 -11.83
C LEU A 72 -4.11 -1.19 -11.23
N LEU A 73 -4.80 -1.60 -10.16
CA LEU A 73 -4.69 -2.93 -9.57
C LEU A 73 -5.90 -3.80 -9.92
N SER A 74 -5.63 -5.08 -10.15
CA SER A 74 -6.60 -6.16 -10.15
C SER A 74 -6.35 -7.02 -8.91
N ILE A 75 -7.10 -6.76 -7.85
CA ILE A 75 -6.82 -7.27 -6.50
C ILE A 75 -5.47 -6.69 -6.04
N ASP A 76 -4.40 -7.48 -6.10
CA ASP A 76 -3.04 -7.11 -5.70
C ASP A 76 -2.09 -6.97 -6.90
N LYS A 77 -2.57 -7.28 -8.12
CA LYS A 77 -1.74 -7.32 -9.32
C LYS A 77 -1.84 -6.06 -10.18
N LEU A 78 -0.72 -5.55 -10.68
CA LEU A 78 -0.70 -4.43 -11.64
C LEU A 78 -1.38 -4.78 -12.97
N ARG A 79 -2.19 -3.85 -13.48
CA ARG A 79 -2.95 -3.99 -14.75
C ARG A 79 -2.24 -3.47 -15.98
N VAL A 80 -1.16 -2.72 -15.77
CA VAL A 80 -0.42 -2.01 -16.81
C VAL A 80 1.05 -2.43 -16.77
N SER A 81 1.75 -2.30 -17.89
CA SER A 81 3.18 -2.57 -17.92
C SER A 81 3.95 -1.55 -17.09
N ARG A 82 5.16 -1.90 -16.66
CA ARG A 82 6.05 -0.99 -15.93
C ARG A 82 6.34 0.30 -16.71
N ASP A 83 6.50 0.21 -18.03
CA ASP A 83 6.70 1.38 -18.89
C ASP A 83 5.49 2.30 -18.92
N GLU A 84 4.29 1.73 -19.06
CA GLU A 84 3.05 2.52 -19.03
C GLU A 84 2.83 3.17 -17.66
N LEU A 85 3.10 2.42 -16.58
CA LEU A 85 3.00 2.94 -15.21
C LEU A 85 4.00 4.10 -14.99
N ARG A 86 5.22 3.99 -15.52
CA ARG A 86 6.23 5.05 -15.48
C ARG A 86 5.77 6.29 -16.22
N GLU A 87 5.17 6.15 -17.39
CA GLU A 87 4.62 7.28 -18.15
C GLU A 87 3.50 8.00 -17.39
N ARG A 88 2.57 7.24 -16.80
CA ARG A 88 1.49 7.78 -15.97
C ARG A 88 2.05 8.48 -14.72
N PHE A 89 3.01 7.88 -14.04
CA PHE A 89 3.68 8.46 -12.88
C PHE A 89 4.41 9.77 -13.20
N GLN A 90 5.16 9.84 -14.30
CA GLN A 90 5.83 11.08 -14.73
C GLN A 90 4.81 12.19 -15.05
N ARG A 91 3.68 11.83 -15.68
CA ARG A 91 2.60 12.78 -15.95
C ARG A 91 1.97 13.31 -14.67
N ALA A 92 1.69 12.44 -13.71
CA ALA A 92 1.08 12.81 -12.43
C ALA A 92 2.03 13.61 -11.52
N SER A 93 3.33 13.29 -11.55
CA SER A 93 4.35 13.98 -10.74
C SER A 93 4.92 15.24 -11.38
N GLY A 94 4.72 15.45 -12.69
CA GLY A 94 5.29 16.58 -13.43
C GLY A 94 6.82 16.53 -13.56
N ARG A 95 7.46 15.40 -13.21
CA ARG A 95 8.92 15.22 -13.28
C ARG A 95 9.28 14.03 -14.15
N LYS A 96 10.43 14.12 -14.82
CA LYS A 96 11.04 12.98 -15.51
C LYS A 96 11.77 12.09 -14.52
N ILE A 97 11.69 10.79 -14.72
CA ILE A 97 12.42 9.79 -13.93
C ILE A 97 13.09 8.79 -14.86
N SER A 98 14.29 8.33 -14.48
CA SER A 98 14.94 7.25 -15.21
C SER A 98 14.17 5.95 -15.00
N ASP A 99 14.38 5.01 -15.92
CA ASP A 99 13.85 3.65 -15.79
C ASP A 99 14.28 2.96 -14.48
N SER A 100 15.58 3.07 -14.15
CA SER A 100 16.13 2.57 -12.89
C SER A 100 15.53 3.24 -11.65
N GLY A 101 15.33 4.56 -11.71
CA GLY A 101 14.73 5.31 -10.60
C GLY A 101 13.29 4.89 -10.37
N PHE A 102 12.54 4.65 -11.46
CA PHE A 102 11.16 4.18 -11.37
C PHE A 102 11.07 2.74 -10.88
N SER A 103 11.94 1.85 -11.37
CA SER A 103 12.01 0.46 -10.90
C SER A 103 12.24 0.39 -9.38
N ASN A 104 13.14 1.23 -8.84
CA ASN A 104 13.35 1.30 -7.39
C ASN A 104 12.09 1.73 -6.61
N ILE A 105 11.25 2.60 -7.19
CA ILE A 105 9.99 3.01 -6.55
C ILE A 105 9.01 1.83 -6.54
N VAL A 106 8.84 1.14 -7.67
CA VAL A 106 7.95 -0.03 -7.78
C VAL A 106 8.40 -1.11 -6.79
N GLU A 107 9.68 -1.48 -6.79
CA GLU A 107 10.24 -2.46 -5.86
C GLU A 107 10.05 -2.06 -4.39
N SER A 108 10.11 -0.76 -4.07
CA SER A 108 9.87 -0.30 -2.69
C SER A 108 8.42 -0.50 -2.24
N VAL A 109 7.46 -0.51 -3.17
CA VAL A 109 6.06 -0.84 -2.91
C VAL A 109 5.86 -2.35 -2.87
N GLU A 110 6.47 -3.10 -3.78
CA GLU A 110 6.36 -4.57 -3.84
C GLU A 110 6.97 -5.28 -2.62
N ARG A 111 8.00 -4.68 -2.00
CA ARG A 111 8.58 -5.20 -0.75
C ARG A 111 7.68 -5.02 0.48
N ILE A 112 6.59 -4.28 0.34
CA ILE A 112 5.67 -4.07 1.45
C ILE A 112 4.77 -5.28 1.61
N GLU A 113 4.87 -5.89 2.78
CA GLU A 113 3.94 -6.88 3.28
C GLU A 113 3.32 -6.33 4.56
N ILE A 114 2.00 -6.29 4.60
CA ILE A 114 1.24 -5.95 5.80
C ILE A 114 0.55 -7.23 6.29
N PRO A 115 1.10 -7.91 7.31
CA PRO A 115 0.51 -9.11 7.87
C PRO A 115 -0.93 -8.91 8.34
N MET A 116 -1.77 -9.89 8.01
CA MET A 116 -3.13 -10.02 8.52
C MET A 116 -3.09 -10.67 9.92
N LEU A 117 -3.95 -10.21 10.80
CA LEU A 117 -4.13 -10.81 12.12
C LEU A 117 -5.41 -11.63 12.18
N ASP A 118 -5.36 -12.74 12.92
CA ASP A 118 -6.55 -13.47 13.37
C ASP A 118 -6.42 -13.75 14.86
N ASP A 119 -7.45 -13.40 15.62
CA ASP A 119 -7.43 -13.39 17.09
C ASP A 119 -6.14 -12.72 17.66
N GLY A 120 -5.69 -11.64 17.01
CA GLY A 120 -4.51 -10.86 17.39
C GLY A 120 -3.15 -11.51 17.06
N GLN A 121 -3.14 -12.68 16.40
CA GLN A 121 -1.95 -13.39 15.94
C GLN A 121 -1.73 -13.20 14.44
N GLU A 122 -0.49 -12.99 14.02
CA GLU A 122 -0.15 -12.91 12.59
C GLU A 122 -0.42 -14.27 11.94
N ARG A 123 -1.33 -14.30 10.96
CA ARG A 123 -1.44 -15.43 10.05
C ARG A 123 -0.39 -15.26 8.96
N GLY A 124 0.03 -16.35 8.33
CA GLY A 124 1.01 -16.31 7.23
C GLY A 124 0.53 -15.60 5.96
N ASP A 125 -0.61 -14.90 6.01
CA ASP A 125 -1.19 -14.12 4.91
C ASP A 125 -0.94 -12.63 5.16
N SER A 126 -0.62 -11.91 4.08
CA SER A 126 -0.29 -10.49 4.12
C SER A 126 -1.02 -9.77 2.98
N PHE A 127 -1.28 -8.48 3.15
CA PHE A 127 -1.54 -7.60 2.02
C PHE A 127 -0.21 -7.26 1.34
N PHE A 128 -0.15 -7.41 0.03
CA PHE A 128 1.00 -7.09 -0.81
C PHE A 128 0.51 -6.55 -2.17
N ILE A 129 1.42 -5.94 -2.94
CA ILE A 129 1.19 -5.53 -4.33
C ILE A 129 2.29 -6.16 -5.18
N HIS A 130 1.96 -6.69 -6.35
CA HIS A 130 2.95 -7.27 -7.27
C HIS A 130 2.60 -7.03 -8.76
N GLU A 131 3.56 -7.26 -9.65
CA GLU A 131 3.39 -7.16 -11.11
C GLU A 131 2.70 -8.35 -11.81
#